data_AF-A0A356N5X5-F1
#
_entry.id   AF-A0A356N5X5-F1
#
_cell.length_a   1.000
_cell.length_b   1.000
_cell.length_c   1.000
_cell.angle_alpha   90.00
_cell.angle_beta   90.00
_cell.angle_gamma   90.00
#
_symmetry.space_group_name_H-M   'P 1'
#
loop_
_entity.id
_entity.type
_entity.pdbx_description
1 polymer ?
#
loop_
_entity_poly.entity_id
_entity_poly.type
_entity_poly.pdbx_seq_one_letter_code
_entity_poly.pdbx_strand_id
1 'polypeptide(L)'
;MGKQTGKFFLASIIGAAAGVIGGLLLAPQSGKKTRQEIKALAEELTLKVKTKADDTKNQVKDVFGKYTEEGKAKYLEIKDAVVEKVAAVKTAGVEIDKDKYGKVVEDVVADFKNDLKATKSGSSKIISYLKKDWEKIKKALG
;
A
#
# COMPACT_ATOMS: atom_id res chain seq x y z
N MET A 1 14.76 -14.18 -21.24
CA MET A 1 13.31 -13.88 -21.17
C MET A 1 12.82 -14.18 -19.77
N GLY A 2 12.25 -13.24 -19.00
CA GLY A 2 11.88 -13.55 -17.60
C GLY A 2 11.30 -12.45 -16.71
N LYS A 3 10.66 -11.40 -17.24
CA LYS A 3 10.01 -10.34 -16.43
C LYS A 3 8.55 -10.05 -16.79
N GLN A 4 7.98 -10.80 -17.74
CA GLN A 4 6.62 -10.56 -18.23
C GLN A 4 5.58 -11.26 -17.34
N THR A 5 5.83 -12.50 -16.92
CA THR A 5 4.91 -13.30 -16.08
C THR A 5 4.54 -12.64 -14.74
N GLY A 6 5.50 -11.95 -14.09
CA GLY A 6 5.23 -11.24 -12.82
C GLY A 6 4.29 -10.04 -12.97
N LYS A 7 4.40 -9.30 -14.09
CA LYS A 7 3.51 -8.16 -14.40
C LYS A 7 2.10 -8.61 -14.74
N PHE A 8 1.95 -9.70 -15.50
CA PHE A 8 0.62 -10.26 -15.83
C PHE A 8 -0.10 -10.82 -14.59
N PHE A 9 0.62 -11.46 -13.67
CA PHE A 9 0.05 -11.94 -12.41
C PHE A 9 -0.33 -10.78 -11.46
N LEU A 10 0.49 -9.73 -11.40
CA LEU A 10 0.19 -8.50 -10.65
C LEU A 10 -1.08 -7.83 -11.20
N ALA A 11 -1.13 -7.67 -12.53
CA ALA A 11 -2.27 -7.06 -13.23
C ALA A 11 -3.56 -7.87 -13.09
N SER A 12 -3.49 -9.20 -12.94
CA SER A 12 -4.69 -10.03 -12.76
C SER A 12 -5.24 -9.99 -11.34
N ILE A 13 -4.40 -9.99 -10.29
CA ILE A 13 -4.89 -9.80 -8.91
C ILE A 13 -5.42 -8.38 -8.71
N ILE A 14 -4.63 -7.38 -9.10
CA ILE A 14 -5.04 -5.98 -8.96
C ILE A 14 -6.23 -5.69 -9.88
N GLY A 15 -6.27 -6.26 -11.09
CA GLY A 15 -7.40 -6.13 -12.00
C GLY A 15 -8.67 -6.81 -11.49
N ALA A 16 -8.57 -7.99 -10.88
CA ALA A 16 -9.71 -8.65 -10.24
C ALA A 16 -10.21 -7.83 -9.04
N ALA A 17 -9.31 -7.39 -8.15
CA ALA A 17 -9.69 -6.55 -7.01
C ALA A 17 -10.26 -5.21 -7.47
N ALA A 18 -9.66 -4.55 -8.47
CA ALA A 18 -10.16 -3.31 -9.06
C ALA A 18 -11.50 -3.51 -9.76
N GLY A 19 -11.73 -4.68 -10.37
CA GLY A 19 -13.02 -5.06 -10.95
C GLY A 19 -14.11 -5.24 -9.90
N VAL A 20 -13.79 -5.89 -8.76
CA VAL A 20 -14.73 -6.03 -7.64
C VAL A 20 -14.98 -4.68 -6.95
N ILE A 21 -13.94 -3.90 -6.67
CA ILE A 21 -14.07 -2.53 -6.11
C ILE A 21 -14.86 -1.66 -7.08
N GLY A 22 -14.55 -1.71 -8.38
CA GLY A 22 -15.28 -0.99 -9.42
C GLY A 22 -16.75 -1.40 -9.48
N GLY A 23 -17.04 -2.70 -9.48
CA GLY A 23 -18.41 -3.22 -9.42
C GLY A 23 -19.15 -2.81 -8.14
N LEU A 24 -18.47 -2.80 -7.00
CA LEU A 24 -19.02 -2.37 -5.72
C LEU A 24 -19.26 -0.85 -5.68
N LEU A 25 -18.38 -0.05 -6.29
CA LEU A 25 -18.55 1.40 -6.42
C LEU A 25 -19.65 1.78 -7.41
N LEU A 26 -19.86 0.98 -8.46
CA LEU A 26 -20.92 1.17 -9.44
C LEU A 26 -22.30 0.71 -8.91
N ALA A 27 -22.34 -0.08 -7.85
CA ALA A 27 -23.58 -0.48 -7.19
C ALA A 27 -24.20 0.69 -6.39
N PRO A 28 -25.46 1.09 -6.66
CA PRO A 28 -26.05 2.36 -6.17
C PRO A 28 -26.20 2.46 -4.65
N GLN A 29 -26.38 1.35 -3.93
CA GLN A 29 -26.53 1.31 -2.47
C GLN A 29 -25.18 1.29 -1.71
N SER A 30 -24.12 0.84 -2.38
CA SER A 30 -22.86 0.47 -1.72
C SER A 30 -21.90 1.66 -1.57
N GLY A 31 -22.00 2.69 -2.43
CA GLY A 31 -21.00 3.75 -2.52
C GLY A 31 -20.67 4.50 -1.21
N LYS A 32 -21.66 4.84 -0.37
CA LYS A 32 -21.40 5.58 0.89
C LYS A 32 -20.86 4.66 2.00
N LYS A 33 -21.52 3.51 2.20
CA LYS A 33 -21.14 2.53 3.24
C LYS A 33 -19.77 1.93 2.96
N THR A 34 -19.52 1.50 1.73
CA THR A 34 -18.22 0.97 1.31
C THR A 34 -17.10 1.99 1.47
N ARG A 35 -17.31 3.26 1.11
CA ARG A 35 -16.30 4.30 1.35
C ARG A 35 -16.01 4.52 2.84
N GLN A 36 -17.02 4.42 3.70
CA GLN A 36 -16.86 4.52 5.14
C GLN A 36 -16.10 3.32 5.72
N GLU A 37 -16.43 2.10 5.28
CA GLU A 37 -15.75 0.87 5.70
C GLU A 37 -14.28 0.86 5.27
N ILE A 38 -13.98 1.26 4.03
CA ILE A 38 -12.60 1.41 3.54
C ILE A 38 -11.84 2.40 4.40
N LYS A 39 -12.43 3.57 4.70
CA LYS A 39 -11.79 4.57 5.56
C LYS A 39 -11.55 4.05 6.97
N ALA A 40 -12.55 3.43 7.60
CA ALA A 40 -12.43 2.89 8.95
C ALA A 40 -11.34 1.81 9.01
N LEU A 41 -11.31 0.90 8.05
CA LEU A 41 -10.28 -0.13 7.97
C LEU A 41 -8.90 0.48 7.66
N ALA A 42 -8.82 1.45 6.76
CA ALA A 42 -7.56 2.15 6.46
C ALA A 42 -7.02 2.89 7.68
N GLU A 43 -7.88 3.56 8.46
CA GLU A 43 -7.51 4.20 9.72
C GLU A 43 -7.00 3.18 10.74
N GLU A 44 -7.68 2.05 10.91
CA GLU A 44 -7.24 0.97 11.79
C GLU A 44 -5.88 0.40 11.37
N LEU A 45 -5.72 0.08 10.09
CA LEU A 45 -4.46 -0.41 9.53
C LEU A 45 -3.35 0.62 9.77
N THR A 46 -3.61 1.91 9.51
CA THR A 46 -2.67 3.02 9.72
C THR A 46 -2.23 3.10 11.17
N LEU A 47 -3.16 3.00 12.13
CA LEU A 47 -2.86 2.99 13.56
C LEU A 47 -1.99 1.80 13.93
N LYS A 48 -2.26 0.62 13.36
CA LYS A 48 -1.51 -0.61 13.64
C LYS A 48 -0.10 -0.58 13.06
N VAL A 49 0.07 0.00 11.87
CA VAL A 49 1.39 0.15 11.24
C VAL A 49 2.15 1.38 11.70
N LYS A 50 1.56 2.24 12.55
CA LYS A 50 2.19 3.47 13.05
C LYS A 50 3.52 3.13 13.73
N THR A 51 4.56 3.87 13.35
CA THR A 51 5.93 3.73 13.86
C THR A 51 6.27 4.91 14.74
N LYS A 52 7.30 4.78 15.59
CA LYS A 52 7.77 5.90 16.39
C LYS A 52 8.22 7.05 15.47
N ALA A 53 8.15 8.28 15.97
CA ALA A 53 8.55 9.45 15.20
C ALA A 53 10.03 9.35 14.75
N ASP A 54 10.92 8.87 15.64
CA ASP A 54 12.33 8.66 15.32
C ASP A 54 12.55 7.58 14.27
N ASP A 55 11.80 6.47 14.32
CA ASP A 55 11.87 5.43 13.30
C ASP A 55 11.43 5.96 11.94
N THR A 56 10.32 6.70 11.91
CA THR A 56 9.82 7.35 10.69
C THR A 56 10.85 8.31 10.13
N LYS A 57 11.48 9.13 10.98
CA LYS A 57 12.57 10.03 10.59
C LYS A 57 13.75 9.26 9.99
N ASN A 58 14.14 8.15 10.59
CA ASN A 58 15.24 7.31 10.10
C ASN A 58 14.89 6.61 8.78
N GLN A 59 13.67 6.11 8.63
CA GLN A 59 13.18 5.51 7.39
C GLN A 59 13.15 6.52 6.25
N VAL A 60 12.69 7.75 6.52
CA VAL A 60 12.72 8.85 5.55
C VAL A 60 14.16 9.17 5.15
N LYS A 61 15.09 9.29 6.11
CA LYS A 61 16.51 9.47 5.81
C LYS A 61 17.07 8.33 4.97
N ASP A 62 16.72 7.09 5.28
CA ASP A 62 17.24 5.93 4.57
C ASP A 62 16.73 5.87 3.13
N VAL A 63 15.43 6.15 2.93
CA VAL A 63 14.77 6.15 1.61
C VAL A 63 15.21 7.33 0.75
N PHE A 64 15.27 8.54 1.31
CA PHE A 64 15.51 9.79 0.56
C PHE A 64 16.93 10.35 0.72
N GLY A 65 17.80 9.68 1.49
CA GLY A 65 19.16 10.14 1.83
C GLY A 65 19.21 11.25 2.88
N LYS A 66 18.09 11.94 3.13
CA LYS A 66 17.98 13.02 4.11
C LYS A 66 16.57 13.10 4.69
N TYR A 67 16.48 13.63 5.90
CA TYR A 67 15.18 13.98 6.48
C TYR A 67 14.75 15.33 5.93
N THR A 68 13.61 15.35 5.26
CA THR A 68 12.93 16.57 4.80
C THR A 68 11.44 16.40 5.07
N GLU A 69 10.73 17.49 5.34
CA GLU A 69 9.27 17.42 5.49
C GLU A 69 8.60 16.92 4.19
N GLU A 70 9.13 17.28 3.02
CA GLU A 70 8.71 16.74 1.72
C GLU A 70 8.90 15.22 1.61
N GLY A 71 10.08 14.71 1.97
CA GLY A 71 10.37 13.28 1.94
C GLY A 71 9.52 12.51 2.95
N LYS A 72 9.23 13.10 4.10
CA LYS A 72 8.31 12.55 5.09
C LYS A 72 6.88 12.52 4.56
N ALA A 73 6.39 13.62 3.96
CA ALA A 73 5.07 13.68 3.37
C ALA A 73 4.90 12.59 2.30
N LYS A 74 5.86 12.47 1.38
CA LYS A 74 5.85 11.41 0.35
C LYS A 74 5.93 10.01 0.93
N TYR A 75 6.73 9.79 1.96
CA TYR A 75 6.80 8.49 2.64
C TYR A 75 5.46 8.10 3.25
N LEU A 76 4.81 9.04 3.93
CA LEU A 76 3.49 8.83 4.53
C LEU A 76 2.43 8.61 3.46
N GLU A 77 2.45 9.39 2.37
CA GLU A 77 1.52 9.23 1.25
C GLU A 77 1.60 7.84 0.61
N ILE A 78 2.81 7.31 0.41
CA ILE A 78 3.01 5.94 -0.10
C ILE A 78 2.46 4.91 0.89
N LYS A 79 2.69 5.11 2.18
CA LYS A 79 2.20 4.21 3.24
C LYS A 79 0.67 4.21 3.30
N ASP A 80 0.07 5.39 3.25
CA ASP A 80 -1.38 5.59 3.25
C ASP A 80 -2.00 4.95 2.00
N ALA A 81 -1.41 5.16 0.82
CA ALA A 81 -1.86 4.53 -0.42
C ALA A 81 -1.79 2.99 -0.38
N VAL A 82 -0.75 2.40 0.23
CA VAL A 82 -0.69 0.95 0.46
C VAL A 82 -1.82 0.50 1.37
N VAL A 83 -2.03 1.20 2.49
CA VAL A 83 -3.06 0.86 3.46
C VAL A 83 -4.46 0.99 2.85
N GLU A 84 -4.73 2.04 2.08
CA GLU A 84 -6.00 2.22 1.37
C GLU A 84 -6.24 1.13 0.32
N LYS A 85 -5.25 0.78 -0.51
CA LYS A 85 -5.39 -0.32 -1.47
C LYS A 85 -5.65 -1.65 -0.74
N VAL A 86 -4.96 -1.91 0.36
CA VAL A 86 -5.18 -3.11 1.19
C VAL A 86 -6.59 -3.12 1.78
N ALA A 87 -7.05 -2.00 2.34
CA ALA A 87 -8.39 -1.89 2.87
C ALA A 87 -9.46 -2.12 1.78
N ALA A 88 -9.31 -1.49 0.63
CA ALA A 88 -10.21 -1.65 -0.51
C ALA A 88 -10.29 -3.11 -0.98
N VAL A 89 -9.13 -3.77 -1.13
CA VAL A 89 -9.04 -5.18 -1.54
C VAL A 89 -9.71 -6.09 -0.49
N LYS A 90 -9.52 -5.85 0.81
CA LYS A 90 -10.16 -6.62 1.87
C LYS A 90 -11.68 -6.40 1.90
N THR A 91 -12.16 -5.15 1.77
CA THR A 91 -13.60 -4.84 1.72
C THR A 91 -14.29 -5.44 0.50
N ALA A 92 -13.55 -5.62 -0.60
CA ALA A 92 -14.00 -6.36 -1.77
C ALA A 92 -14.09 -7.89 -1.54
N GLY A 93 -13.83 -8.38 -0.33
CA GLY A 93 -13.89 -9.80 0.02
C GLY A 93 -12.69 -10.61 -0.46
N VAL A 94 -11.63 -9.96 -0.95
CA VAL A 94 -10.42 -10.64 -1.38
C VAL A 94 -9.50 -10.84 -0.17
N GLU A 95 -9.19 -12.09 0.15
CA GLU A 95 -8.17 -12.39 1.15
C GLU A 95 -6.79 -11.92 0.68
N ILE A 96 -6.13 -11.17 1.57
CA ILE A 96 -4.77 -10.66 1.37
C ILE A 96 -3.85 -11.54 2.20
N ASP A 97 -2.90 -12.18 1.53
CA ASP A 97 -1.79 -12.91 2.12
C ASP A 97 -0.49 -12.10 1.97
N LYS A 98 0.62 -12.64 2.46
CA LYS A 98 1.94 -11.97 2.44
C LYS A 98 2.41 -11.65 1.02
N ASP A 99 2.16 -12.55 0.08
CA ASP A 99 2.56 -12.40 -1.32
C ASP A 99 1.73 -11.33 -2.03
N LYS A 100 0.41 -11.33 -1.81
CA LYS A 100 -0.51 -10.30 -2.33
C LYS A 100 -0.21 -8.93 -1.72
N TYR A 101 0.03 -8.86 -0.41
CA TYR A 101 0.44 -7.62 0.25
C TYR A 101 1.75 -7.08 -0.33
N GLY A 102 2.76 -7.95 -0.46
CA GLY A 102 4.04 -7.56 -1.05
C GLY A 102 3.93 -7.03 -2.47
N LYS A 103 2.98 -7.57 -3.25
CA LYS A 103 2.62 -7.12 -4.58
C LYS A 103 1.94 -5.74 -4.59
N VAL A 104 0.98 -5.50 -3.69
CA VAL A 104 0.36 -4.17 -3.52
C VAL A 104 1.41 -3.13 -3.17
N VAL A 105 2.33 -3.45 -2.26
CA VAL A 105 3.45 -2.57 -1.89
C VAL A 105 4.32 -2.22 -3.11
N GLU A 106 4.68 -3.23 -3.91
CA GLU A 106 5.49 -3.01 -5.12
C GLU A 106 4.77 -2.15 -6.16
N ASP A 107 3.46 -2.36 -6.35
CA ASP A 107 2.62 -1.61 -7.27
C ASP A 107 2.52 -0.13 -6.87
N VAL A 108 2.13 0.13 -5.62
CA VAL A 108 2.04 1.51 -5.09
C VAL A 108 3.39 2.21 -5.20
N VAL A 109 4.48 1.59 -4.72
CA VAL A 109 5.81 2.21 -4.80
C VAL A 109 6.25 2.44 -6.26
N ALA A 110 5.78 1.62 -7.21
CA ALA A 110 6.03 1.84 -8.63
C ALA A 110 5.31 3.09 -9.16
N ASP A 111 4.07 3.35 -8.73
CA ASP A 111 3.31 4.56 -9.08
C ASP A 111 4.03 5.83 -8.58
N PHE A 112 4.63 5.77 -7.39
CA PHE A 112 5.39 6.89 -6.79
C PHE A 112 6.87 6.97 -7.21
N LYS A 113 7.32 6.22 -8.23
CA LYS A 113 8.75 6.22 -8.65
C LYS A 113 9.29 7.59 -9.04
N ASN A 114 8.46 8.42 -9.67
CA ASN A 114 8.85 9.77 -10.07
C ASN A 114 9.06 10.66 -8.83
N ASP A 115 8.28 10.41 -7.78
CA ASP A 115 8.32 11.16 -6.53
C ASP A 115 9.50 10.81 -5.62
N LEU A 116 10.02 9.58 -5.75
CA LEU A 116 11.19 9.07 -5.03
C LEU A 116 12.54 9.56 -5.60
N LYS A 117 12.53 10.56 -6.51
CA LYS A 117 13.71 11.08 -7.22
C LYS A 117 14.56 9.96 -7.84
N ALA A 118 13.96 9.11 -8.67
CA ALA A 118 14.64 8.17 -9.57
C ALA A 118 15.78 7.29 -8.98
N THR A 119 15.88 7.12 -7.66
CA THR A 119 16.90 6.22 -7.10
C THR A 119 16.29 4.83 -6.96
N LYS A 120 16.80 3.89 -7.75
CA LYS A 120 16.49 2.45 -7.63
C LYS A 120 16.63 1.94 -6.19
N SER A 121 17.53 2.56 -5.42
CA SER A 121 17.73 2.34 -3.99
C SER A 121 16.54 2.77 -3.13
N GLY A 122 15.99 3.97 -3.31
CA GLY A 122 14.87 4.48 -2.50
C GLY A 122 13.64 3.60 -2.59
N SER A 123 13.23 3.22 -3.82
CA SER A 123 12.11 2.30 -4.04
C SER A 123 12.31 0.95 -3.35
N SER A 124 13.51 0.37 -3.42
CA SER A 124 13.77 -0.92 -2.74
C SER A 124 13.69 -0.82 -1.21
N LYS A 125 14.15 0.30 -0.63
CA LYS A 125 14.14 0.53 0.81
C LYS A 125 12.72 0.70 1.34
N ILE A 126 11.92 1.53 0.68
CA ILE A 126 10.52 1.73 1.09
C ILE A 126 9.70 0.44 0.91
N ILE A 127 9.92 -0.33 -0.16
CA ILE A 127 9.30 -1.66 -0.33
C ILE A 127 9.68 -2.58 0.83
N SER A 128 10.95 -2.60 1.23
CA SER A 128 11.42 -3.41 2.35
C SER A 128 10.75 -3.02 3.67
N TYR A 129 10.64 -1.72 3.96
CA TYR A 129 9.98 -1.23 5.17
C TYR A 129 8.50 -1.58 5.20
N LEU A 130 7.78 -1.32 4.11
CA LEU A 130 6.35 -1.61 4.03
C LEU A 130 6.10 -3.13 4.08
N LYS A 131 6.89 -3.96 3.39
CA LYS A 131 6.76 -5.43 3.50
C LYS A 131 6.95 -5.96 4.93
N LYS A 132 7.74 -5.30 5.77
CA LYS A 132 7.89 -5.67 7.20
C LYS A 132 6.66 -5.37 8.03
N ASP A 133 5.82 -4.42 7.61
CA ASP A 133 4.55 -4.12 8.28
C ASP A 133 3.49 -5.19 8.04
N TRP A 134 3.75 -6.20 7.19
CA TRP A 134 2.84 -7.33 6.93
C TRP A 134 2.30 -7.99 8.21
N GLU A 135 3.15 -8.27 9.20
CA GLU A 135 2.70 -8.93 10.43
C GLU A 135 1.69 -8.07 11.23
N LYS A 136 1.82 -6.74 11.15
CA LYS A 136 0.88 -5.81 11.79
C LYS A 136 -0.41 -5.71 10.98
N ILE A 137 -0.29 -5.64 9.65
CA ILE A 137 -1.43 -5.63 8.72
C ILE A 137 -2.25 -6.91 8.87
N LYS A 138 -1.61 -8.08 8.84
CA LYS A 138 -2.27 -9.38 9.02
C LYS A 138 -3.09 -9.45 10.30
N LYS A 139 -2.55 -8.95 11.42
CA LYS A 139 -3.23 -8.89 12.72
C LYS A 139 -4.41 -7.92 12.78
N ALA A 140 -4.49 -6.98 11.84
CA ALA A 140 -5.58 -6.02 11.75
C ALA A 140 -6.62 -6.42 10.68
N LEU A 141 -6.25 -7.33 9.77
CA LEU A 141 -7.14 -7.90 8.75
C LEU A 141 -7.84 -9.18 9.19
N GLY A 142 -7.37 -9.82 10.26
CA GLY A 142 -7.91 -11.04 10.84
C GLY A 142 -8.66 -10.74 12.12
#